data_AF-A0A6H1ZD22-F1
#
_entry.id   AF-A0A6H1ZD22-F1
#
_cell.length_a   1.000
_cell.length_b   1.000
_cell.length_c   1.000
_cell.angle_alpha   90.00
_cell.angle_beta   90.00
_cell.angle_gamma   90.00
#
_symmetry.space_group_name_H-M   'P 1'
#
loop_
_entity.id
_entity.type
_entity.pdbx_description
1 polymer ?
#
loop_
_entity_poly.entity_id
_entity_poly.type
_entity_poly.pdbx_seq_one_letter_code
_entity_poly.pdbx_strand_id
1 'polypeptide(L)'
;MAYTEKCQHCGHEIRAYIHKLNQPLVSALRQLVDRHEELRRSINLQKDLTLTKNQYNNFQKLTYFGLIGHTTNGWYPTQHGIDFVYGRQSAWNRVATFRGKTVGFDHPVWLHSKVRPRAVLIREVDEVSYKQALDYTNQ
;
A
#
# COMPACT_ATOMS: atom_id res chain seq x y z
N MET A 1 -14.75 -18.56 -0.75
CA MET A 1 -14.11 -18.70 0.58
C MET A 1 -12.66 -18.24 0.47
N ALA A 2 -12.08 -17.71 1.55
CA ALA A 2 -10.64 -17.39 1.54
C ALA A 2 -9.83 -18.69 1.52
N TYR A 3 -8.71 -18.70 0.81
CA TYR A 3 -7.78 -19.83 0.80
C TYR A 3 -7.19 -20.06 2.19
N THR A 4 -7.19 -21.31 2.64
CA THR A 4 -6.71 -21.71 3.96
C THR A 4 -5.89 -23.00 3.87
N GLU A 5 -4.89 -23.13 4.73
CA GLU A 5 -4.13 -24.37 4.95
C GLU A 5 -4.07 -24.67 6.45
N LYS A 6 -3.95 -25.94 6.83
CA LYS A 6 -3.69 -26.32 8.23
C LYS A 6 -2.19 -26.45 8.47
N CYS A 7 -1.71 -25.90 9.58
CA CYS A 7 -0.35 -26.13 10.05
C CYS A 7 -0.16 -27.62 10.38
N GLN A 8 0.87 -28.26 9.82
CA GLN A 8 1.13 -29.68 10.02
C GLN A 8 1.56 -30.04 11.46
N HIS A 9 2.07 -29.07 12.22
CA HIS A 9 2.55 -29.29 13.58
C HIS A 9 1.48 -29.10 14.65
N CYS A 10 0.67 -28.04 14.55
CA CYS A 10 -0.30 -27.65 15.59
C CYS A 10 -1.76 -27.65 15.13
N GLY A 11 -2.04 -27.94 13.85
CA GLY A 11 -3.39 -27.95 13.30
C GLY A 11 -4.04 -26.58 13.11
N HIS A 12 -3.35 -25.48 13.48
CA HIS A 12 -3.88 -24.13 13.33
C HIS A 12 -4.17 -23.77 11.87
N GLU A 13 -5.28 -23.08 11.62
CA GLU A 13 -5.67 -22.64 10.29
C GLU A 13 -4.90 -21.38 9.88
N ILE A 14 -4.11 -21.50 8.82
CA ILE A 14 -3.38 -20.39 8.20
C ILE A 14 -4.25 -19.85 7.07
N ARG A 15 -4.64 -18.58 7.16
CA ARG A 15 -5.51 -17.92 6.19
C ARG A 15 -4.73 -16.98 5.27
N ALA A 16 -5.07 -16.99 3.99
CA ALA A 16 -4.62 -15.97 3.06
C ALA A 16 -5.52 -14.73 3.08
N TYR A 17 -4.92 -13.58 2.78
CA TYR A 17 -5.62 -12.29 2.74
C TYR A 17 -5.38 -11.60 1.40
N ILE A 18 -6.46 -11.06 0.82
CA ILE A 18 -6.38 -10.18 -0.35
C ILE A 18 -6.54 -8.75 0.15
N HIS A 19 -5.54 -7.92 -0.09
CA HIS A 19 -5.54 -6.50 0.24
C HIS A 19 -5.95 -5.71 -0.99
N LYS A 20 -6.77 -4.67 -0.80
CA LYS A 20 -7.18 -3.75 -1.86
C LYS A 20 -6.50 -2.41 -1.64
N LEU A 21 -5.88 -1.86 -2.69
CA LEU A 21 -5.43 -0.47 -2.71
C LEU A 21 -6.68 0.41 -2.84
N ASN A 22 -6.97 1.20 -1.82
CA ASN A 22 -8.18 2.00 -1.71
C ASN A 22 -7.82 3.46 -1.40
N GLN A 23 -8.82 4.34 -1.52
CA GLN A 23 -8.64 5.77 -1.33
C GLN A 23 -7.98 6.13 0.03
N PRO A 24 -8.41 5.60 1.19
CA PRO A 24 -7.72 5.90 2.46
C PRO A 24 -6.22 5.56 2.45
N LEU A 25 -5.83 4.41 1.90
CA LEU A 25 -4.43 4.00 1.80
C LEU A 25 -3.63 4.93 0.87
N VAL A 26 -4.20 5.30 -0.27
CA VAL A 26 -3.55 6.21 -1.23
C VAL A 26 -3.41 7.61 -0.65
N SER A 27 -4.43 8.12 0.04
CA SER A 27 -4.36 9.39 0.76
C SER A 27 -3.28 9.38 1.85
N ALA A 28 -3.14 8.27 2.59
CA ALA A 28 -2.08 8.14 3.59
C ALA A 28 -0.67 8.06 2.96
N LEU A 29 -0.54 7.39 1.80
CA LEU A 29 0.70 7.38 1.03
C LEU A 29 1.06 8.79 0.53
N ARG A 30 0.09 9.57 0.05
CA ARG A 30 0.31 10.95 -0.39
C ARG A 30 0.87 11.80 0.75
N GLN A 31 0.26 11.75 1.93
CA GLN A 31 0.77 12.45 3.11
C GLN A 31 2.20 12.04 3.47
N LEU A 32 2.53 10.75 3.37
CA LEU A 32 3.90 10.27 3.60
C LEU A 32 4.89 10.87 2.58
N VAL A 33 4.54 10.88 1.29
CA VAL A 33 5.39 11.41 0.22
C VAL A 33 5.65 12.90 0.41
N ASP A 34 4.60 13.69 0.63
CA ASP A 34 4.73 15.13 0.84
C ASP A 34 5.63 15.43 2.05
N ARG A 35 5.38 14.75 3.18
CA ARG A 35 6.17 14.97 4.39
C ARG A 35 7.62 14.50 4.27
N HIS A 36 7.86 13.42 3.54
CA HIS A 36 9.20 12.92 3.28
C HIS A 36 10.00 13.85 2.36
N GLU A 37 9.36 14.50 1.39
CA GLU A 37 10.00 15.48 0.51
C GLU A 37 10.37 16.77 1.24
N GLU A 38 9.51 17.22 2.16
CA GLU A 38 9.76 18.37 3.04
C GLU A 38 10.93 18.12 4.00
N LEU A 39 10.91 16.99 4.70
CA LEU A 39 11.83 16.74 5.82
C LEU A 39 13.10 15.97 5.43
N ARG A 40 13.10 15.30 4.27
CA ARG A 40 14.21 14.46 3.77
C ARG A 40 14.71 13.42 4.78
N ARG A 41 13.79 12.87 5.60
CA ARG A 41 14.05 11.82 6.59
C ARG A 41 12.89 10.83 6.70
N SER A 42 13.11 9.72 7.40
CA SER A 42 12.03 8.81 7.80
C SER A 42 11.00 9.51 8.70
N ILE A 43 9.76 9.08 8.59
CA ILE A 43 8.55 9.74 9.11
C ILE A 43 7.95 8.90 10.25
N ASN A 44 7.63 9.56 11.36
CA ASN A 44 6.84 8.99 12.44
C ASN A 44 5.35 9.24 12.17
N LEU A 45 4.55 8.18 12.02
CA LEU A 45 3.15 8.31 11.60
C LEU A 45 2.28 9.12 12.56
N GLN A 46 2.56 9.10 13.87
CA GLN A 46 1.74 9.79 14.87
C GLN A 46 2.15 11.25 15.04
N LYS A 47 3.44 11.55 14.88
CA LYS A 47 3.99 12.89 15.11
C LYS A 47 4.02 13.74 13.84
N ASP A 48 4.26 13.11 12.70
CA ASP A 48 4.55 13.82 11.46
C ASP A 48 3.38 13.82 10.46
N LEU A 49 2.36 12.96 10.62
CA LEU A 49 1.21 12.83 9.70
C LEU A 49 -0.14 12.99 10.41
N THR A 50 -1.17 13.37 9.66
CA THR A 50 -2.55 13.53 10.15
C THR A 50 -3.42 12.40 9.62
N LEU A 51 -3.17 11.19 10.11
CA LEU A 51 -3.89 9.98 9.68
C LEU A 51 -5.17 9.77 10.50
N THR A 52 -6.27 9.45 9.83
CA THR A 52 -7.45 8.88 10.51
C THR A 52 -7.11 7.53 11.12
N LYS A 53 -7.90 7.08 12.11
CA LYS A 53 -7.73 5.76 12.74
C LYS A 53 -7.70 4.61 11.72
N ASN A 54 -8.55 4.69 10.70
CA ASN A 54 -8.60 3.67 9.63
C ASN A 54 -7.35 3.70 8.75
N GLN A 55 -6.83 4.88 8.41
CA GLN A 55 -5.58 5.01 7.67
C GLN A 55 -4.40 4.48 8.48
N TYR A 56 -4.29 4.88 9.74
CA TYR A 56 -3.23 4.44 10.65
C TYR A 56 -3.19 2.91 10.77
N ASN A 57 -4.33 2.28 11.08
CA ASN A 57 -4.43 0.84 11.27
C ASN A 57 -4.10 0.02 10.02
N ASN A 58 -4.30 0.60 8.83
CA ASN A 58 -4.06 -0.09 7.57
C ASN A 58 -2.77 0.34 6.87
N PHE A 59 -2.06 1.36 7.38
CA PHE A 59 -0.90 1.97 6.73
C PHE A 59 0.16 0.95 6.32
N GLN A 60 0.46 0.01 7.22
CA GLN A 60 1.45 -1.04 6.99
C GLN A 60 1.13 -1.91 5.76
N LYS A 61 -0.14 -2.00 5.33
CA LYS A 61 -0.53 -2.77 4.13
C LYS A 61 0.10 -2.22 2.85
N LEU A 62 0.47 -0.94 2.82
CA LEU A 62 1.19 -0.34 1.69
C LEU A 62 2.55 -1.03 1.43
N THR A 63 3.14 -1.69 2.43
CA THR A 63 4.36 -2.50 2.25
C THR A 63 4.11 -3.70 1.33
N TYR A 64 2.92 -4.32 1.41
CA TYR A 64 2.53 -5.42 0.51
C TYR A 64 2.40 -4.99 -0.95
N PHE A 65 2.15 -3.70 -1.19
CA PHE A 65 2.13 -3.10 -2.52
C PHE A 65 3.51 -2.61 -2.98
N GLY A 66 4.53 -2.69 -2.14
CA GLY A 66 5.88 -2.19 -2.43
C GLY A 66 5.99 -0.65 -2.42
N LEU A 67 5.00 0.07 -1.91
CA LEU A 67 4.91 1.54 -2.00
C LEU A 67 5.62 2.26 -0.83
N ILE A 68 5.82 1.56 0.29
CA ILE A 68 6.50 2.11 1.47
C ILE A 68 7.46 1.09 2.08
N GLY A 69 8.45 1.59 2.80
CA GLY A 69 9.34 0.81 3.66
C GLY A 69 9.34 1.32 5.10
N HIS A 70 9.96 0.54 5.98
CA HIS A 70 10.11 0.86 7.40
C HIS A 70 11.54 0.58 7.86
N THR A 71 12.11 1.50 8.63
CA THR A 71 13.38 1.34 9.34
C THR A 71 13.17 1.53 10.84
N THR A 72 14.22 1.37 11.65
CA THR A 72 14.19 1.75 13.07
C THR A 72 13.85 3.22 13.30
N ASN A 73 14.10 4.08 12.31
CA ASN A 73 13.89 5.52 12.40
C ASN A 73 12.50 5.96 11.90
N GLY A 74 11.70 5.03 11.37
CA GLY A 74 10.33 5.30 10.91
C GLY A 74 10.08 4.87 9.46
N TRP A 75 9.02 5.44 8.89
CA TRP A 75 8.49 5.07 7.57
C TRP A 75 9.05 5.95 6.47
N TYR A 76 9.18 5.40 5.27
CA TYR A 76 9.60 6.15 4.09
C TYR A 76 8.89 5.63 2.85
N PRO A 77 8.57 6.50 1.87
CA PRO A 77 8.06 6.04 0.59
C PRO A 77 9.19 5.38 -0.21
N THR A 78 8.89 4.29 -0.92
CA THR A 78 9.84 3.74 -1.89
C THR A 78 9.83 4.60 -3.15
N GLN A 79 10.80 4.40 -4.04
CA GLN A 79 10.80 5.07 -5.35
C GLN A 79 9.49 4.79 -6.12
N HIS A 80 9.01 3.54 -6.08
CA HIS A 80 7.72 3.16 -6.67
C HIS A 80 6.54 3.89 -6.01
N GLY A 81 6.56 4.06 -4.68
CA GLY A 81 5.55 4.84 -3.96
C GLY A 81 5.50 6.31 -4.39
N ILE A 82 6.66 6.94 -4.54
CA ILE A 82 6.79 8.32 -5.03
C ILE A 82 6.25 8.41 -6.47
N ASP A 83 6.76 7.57 -7.38
CA ASP A 83 6.37 7.61 -8.79
C ASP A 83 4.90 7.27 -9.00
N PHE A 84 4.30 6.42 -8.15
CA PHE A 84 2.87 6.18 -8.15
C PHE A 84 2.06 7.43 -7.76
N VAL A 85 2.47 8.15 -6.71
CA VAL A 85 1.81 9.39 -6.27
C VAL A 85 1.87 10.49 -7.34
N TYR A 86 2.99 10.57 -8.06
CA TYR A 86 3.15 11.46 -9.21
C TYR A 86 2.50 10.93 -10.50
N GLY A 87 1.83 9.78 -10.47
CA GLY A 87 1.19 9.19 -11.65
C GLY A 87 2.13 8.73 -12.76
N ARG A 88 3.44 8.62 -12.47
CA ARG A 88 4.49 8.17 -13.41
C ARG A 88 4.53 6.65 -13.54
N GLN A 89 4.15 5.93 -12.49
CA GLN A 89 4.12 4.47 -12.47
C GLN A 89 2.77 3.98 -11.93
N SER A 90 2.30 2.83 -12.44
CA SER A 90 1.12 2.16 -11.90
C SER A 90 1.46 1.27 -10.69
N ALA A 91 0.46 1.00 -9.84
CA ALA A 91 0.53 -0.02 -8.80
C ALA A 91 -0.55 -1.09 -9.00
N TRP A 92 -0.37 -2.28 -8.43
CA TRP A 92 -1.43 -3.29 -8.43
C TRP A 92 -2.57 -2.86 -7.52
N ASN A 93 -3.81 -2.91 -8.01
CA ASN A 93 -4.97 -2.57 -7.19
C ASN A 93 -5.26 -3.60 -6.08
N ARG A 94 -4.68 -4.80 -6.19
CA ARG A 94 -4.84 -5.91 -5.27
C ARG A 94 -3.55 -6.70 -5.16
N VAL A 95 -3.23 -7.10 -3.94
CA VAL A 95 -2.12 -8.03 -3.63
C VAL A 95 -2.62 -9.08 -2.65
N ALA A 96 -2.10 -10.29 -2.75
CA ALA A 96 -2.42 -11.37 -1.83
C ALA A 96 -1.23 -11.63 -0.91
N THR A 97 -1.53 -11.93 0.36
CA THR A 97 -0.52 -12.37 1.32
C THR A 97 -0.90 -13.74 1.90
N PHE A 98 0.09 -14.61 2.04
CA PHE A 98 -0.01 -15.89 2.71
C PHE A 98 1.23 -16.10 3.59
N ARG A 99 1.04 -16.54 4.84
CA ARG A 99 2.12 -16.70 5.84
C ARG A 99 3.00 -15.44 5.99
N GLY A 100 2.36 -14.27 5.99
CA GLY A 100 3.04 -12.97 6.14
C GLY A 100 3.83 -12.50 4.92
N LYS A 101 3.80 -13.23 3.80
CA LYS A 101 4.52 -12.87 2.56
C LYS A 101 3.54 -12.59 1.44
N THR A 102 3.91 -11.70 0.52
CA THR A 102 3.18 -11.51 -0.73
C THR A 102 3.33 -12.75 -1.61
N VAL A 103 2.25 -13.13 -2.32
CA VAL A 103 2.26 -14.27 -3.24
C VAL A 103 1.93 -13.82 -4.66
N GLY A 104 2.51 -14.51 -5.64
CA GLY A 104 2.30 -14.26 -7.08
C GLY A 104 0.87 -14.54 -7.53
N PHE A 105 0.53 -14.08 -8.74
CA PHE A 105 -0.82 -14.24 -9.32
C PHE A 105 -1.13 -15.67 -9.80
N ASP A 106 -0.11 -16.51 -9.90
CA ASP A 106 -0.17 -17.96 -10.13
C ASP A 106 -0.54 -18.76 -8.86
N HIS A 107 -0.48 -18.15 -7.68
CA HIS A 107 -0.77 -18.82 -6.41
C HIS A 107 -2.27 -19.18 -6.26
N PRO A 108 -2.64 -20.35 -5.69
CA PRO A 108 -4.03 -20.80 -5.51
C PRO A 108 -4.96 -19.84 -4.78
N VAL A 109 -4.42 -18.87 -4.02
CA VAL A 109 -5.19 -17.82 -3.34
C VAL A 109 -6.08 -17.04 -4.32
N TRP A 110 -5.63 -16.91 -5.57
CA TRP A 110 -6.35 -16.16 -6.59
C TRP A 110 -7.51 -16.94 -7.23
N LEU A 111 -7.55 -18.28 -7.12
CA LEU A 111 -8.64 -19.11 -7.66
C LEU A 111 -9.99 -18.76 -7.02
N HIS A 112 -9.98 -18.23 -5.81
CA HIS A 112 -11.19 -17.85 -5.08
C HIS A 112 -11.53 -16.36 -5.16
N SER A 113 -10.72 -15.56 -5.87
CA SER A 113 -10.99 -14.13 -6.07
C SER A 113 -11.94 -13.94 -7.25
N LYS A 114 -13.07 -13.28 -7.03
CA LYS A 114 -13.99 -12.86 -8.11
C LYS A 114 -13.41 -11.77 -9.01
N VAL A 115 -12.39 -11.07 -8.54
CA VAL A 115 -11.81 -9.89 -9.22
C VAL A 115 -10.33 -10.16 -9.48
N ARG A 116 -9.93 -10.06 -10.75
CA ARG A 116 -8.52 -10.17 -11.14
C ARG A 116 -7.76 -8.90 -10.75
N PRO A 117 -6.53 -9.03 -10.22
CA PRO A 117 -5.62 -7.91 -10.04
C PRO A 117 -5.37 -7.21 -11.38
N ARG A 118 -5.29 -5.89 -11.33
CA ARG A 118 -4.86 -5.07 -12.47
C ARG A 118 -3.99 -3.93 -11.99
N ALA A 119 -3.11 -3.46 -12.87
CA ALA A 119 -2.42 -2.20 -12.67
C ALA A 119 -3.44 -1.05 -12.68
N VAL A 120 -3.22 -0.08 -11.80
CA VAL A 120 -3.98 1.17 -11.69
C VAL A 120 -3.01 2.34 -11.58
N LEU A 121 -3.36 3.47 -12.18
CA LEU A 121 -2.76 4.77 -11.87
C LEU A 121 -3.43 5.37 -10.63
N ILE A 122 -2.75 6.30 -9.95
CA ILE A 122 -3.29 6.96 -8.75
C ILE A 122 -4.65 7.61 -9.01
N ARG A 123 -4.82 8.29 -10.15
CA ARG A 123 -6.09 8.93 -10.56
C ARG A 123 -7.28 7.97 -10.67
N GLU A 124 -7.04 6.67 -10.88
CA GLU A 124 -8.11 5.66 -10.93
C GLU A 124 -8.54 5.18 -9.53
N VAL A 125 -7.76 5.49 -8.50
CA VAL A 125 -8.01 5.09 -7.11
C VAL A 125 -8.44 6.28 -6.26
N ASP A 126 -7.74 7.41 -6.42
CA ASP A 126 -7.98 8.65 -5.71
C ASP A 126 -7.46 9.84 -6.53
N GLU A 127 -8.36 10.49 -7.25
CA GLU A 127 -8.04 11.66 -8.07
C GLU A 127 -7.50 12.83 -7.24
N VAL A 128 -7.97 12.98 -5.99
CA VAL A 128 -7.57 14.09 -5.10
C VAL A 128 -6.11 13.94 -4.64
N SER A 129 -5.66 12.71 -4.40
CA SER A 129 -4.30 12.46 -3.93
C SER A 129 -3.25 12.49 -5.04
N TYR A 130 -3.67 12.59 -6.31
CA TYR A 130 -2.76 12.70 -7.45
C TYR A 130 -1.96 14.00 -7.40
N LYS A 131 -0.63 13.90 -7.46
CA LYS A 131 0.28 15.06 -7.41
C LYS A 131 0.55 15.54 -8.83
N GLN A 132 -0.10 16.61 -9.28
CA GLN A 132 0.12 17.16 -10.61
C GLN A 132 1.33 18.09 -10.60
N ALA A 133 2.12 18.09 -11.67
CA ALA A 133 3.25 19.03 -11.79
C ALA A 133 2.79 20.50 -11.75
N LEU A 134 1.57 20.78 -12.22
CA LEU A 134 0.99 22.12 -12.24
C LEU A 134 0.72 22.71 -10.84
N ASP A 135 0.51 21.86 -9.83
CA ASP A 135 0.26 22.27 -8.44
C ASP A 135 1.46 23.02 -7.82
N TYR A 136 2.66 22.86 -8.41
CA TYR A 136 3.92 23.43 -7.91
C TYR A 136 4.43 24.64 -8.70
N THR A 137 3.80 24.97 -9.83
CA THR A 137 4.21 26.12 -10.65
C THR A 137 3.79 27.48 -10.07
N ASN A 138 3.02 27.49 -8.98
CA ASN A 138 2.45 28.70 -8.36
C ASN A 138 2.81 28.85 -6.86
N GLN A 139 3.89 28.25 -6.37
CA GLN A 139 4.42 28.47 -5.00
C GLN A 139 5.83 29.06 -5.03
#